data_AF-A0A161I034-F1
#
_entry.id   AF-A0A161I034-F1
#
_cell.length_a   1.000
_cell.length_b   1.000
_cell.length_c   1.000
_cell.angle_alpha   90.00
_cell.angle_beta   90.00
_cell.angle_gamma   90.00
#
_symmetry.space_group_name_H-M   'P 1'
#
loop_
_entity.id
_entity.type
_entity.pdbx_description
1 polymer ?
#
loop_
_entity_poly.entity_id
_entity_poly.type
_entity_poly.pdbx_seq_one_letter_code
_entity_poly.pdbx_strand_id
1 'polypeptide(L)'
;MTHPVPGPVDAEPPLPVSRRVLRPVGYLLVGLVWTVLALVVLALGPGVLVWIALDGTMTVGGIVDGLAAEPGELVAFLLCVPLIVLIWGPGVLGVLTAATWPLAALSFLYVGRSFDPRYATGPLSGTRYVGAGRATGLPTLFGVALSLQPVHATRATDLLMRWYVTGWQPRAGQLVAMLPAGAAWLLALVGLAQDLPAPARVLLLAAAACLAAWSTVLARRAWRRRFDDAATGAGDVPVTALDARERQARLAAARARRDARGRTGR
;
A
#
# COMPACT_ATOMS: atom_id res chain seq x y z
N MET A 1 -32.18 26.64 26.12
CA MET A 1 -31.85 25.86 24.90
C MET A 1 -31.31 24.52 25.34
N THR A 2 -32.19 23.53 25.38
CA THR A 2 -31.94 22.15 25.78
C THR A 2 -31.46 21.35 24.56
N HIS A 3 -30.26 20.79 24.63
CA HIS A 3 -29.80 19.85 23.60
C HIS A 3 -30.62 18.55 23.69
N PRO A 4 -31.16 18.03 22.58
CA PRO A 4 -31.81 16.74 22.59
C PRO A 4 -30.78 15.65 22.94
N VAL A 5 -31.13 14.84 23.94
CA VAL A 5 -30.43 13.61 24.28
C VAL A 5 -30.51 12.68 23.06
N PRO A 6 -29.39 12.11 22.58
CA PRO A 6 -29.45 11.11 21.51
C PRO A 6 -30.24 9.90 22.00
N GLY A 7 -31.31 9.58 21.28
CA GLY A 7 -32.13 8.39 21.53
C GLY A 7 -31.33 7.09 21.38
N PRO A 8 -31.91 5.96 21.80
CA PRO A 8 -31.28 4.65 21.64
C PRO A 8 -30.94 4.41 20.17
N VAL A 9 -29.72 3.92 19.91
CA VAL A 9 -29.21 3.59 18.57
C VAL A 9 -30.25 2.74 17.85
N ASP A 10 -30.90 3.30 16.83
CA ASP A 10 -31.84 2.58 15.98
C ASP A 10 -31.14 1.32 15.46
N ALA A 11 -31.70 0.15 15.79
CA ALA A 11 -31.21 -1.11 15.29
C ALA A 11 -31.31 -1.09 13.76
N GLU A 12 -30.17 -1.11 13.06
CA GLU A 12 -30.16 -1.15 11.59
C GLU A 12 -31.06 -2.29 11.10
N PRO A 13 -31.97 -2.03 10.14
CA PRO A 13 -32.87 -3.04 9.65
C PRO A 13 -32.07 -4.21 9.04
N PRO A 14 -32.51 -5.47 9.27
CA PRO A 14 -31.81 -6.64 8.77
C PRO A 14 -31.69 -6.61 7.25
N LEU A 15 -30.56 -7.10 6.73
CA LEU A 15 -30.32 -7.11 5.28
C LEU A 15 -31.41 -7.89 4.50
N PRO A 16 -31.82 -7.41 3.31
CA PRO A 16 -32.73 -8.14 2.44
C PRO A 16 -32.21 -9.54 2.11
N VAL A 17 -33.09 -10.53 2.04
CA VAL A 17 -32.73 -11.95 1.78
C VAL A 17 -31.93 -12.10 0.48
N SER A 18 -32.32 -11.41 -0.59
CA SER A 18 -31.60 -11.40 -1.87
C SER A 18 -30.14 -10.96 -1.72
N ARG A 19 -29.90 -9.92 -0.92
CA ARG A 19 -28.55 -9.41 -0.64
C ARG A 19 -27.76 -10.38 0.23
N ARG A 20 -28.40 -11.13 1.12
CA ARG A 20 -27.75 -12.15 1.96
C ARG A 20 -27.28 -13.35 1.13
N VAL A 21 -28.09 -13.82 0.17
CA VAL A 21 -27.76 -14.97 -0.70
C VAL A 21 -26.72 -14.62 -1.77
N LEU A 22 -26.79 -13.43 -2.37
CA LEU A 22 -25.86 -13.00 -3.42
C LEU A 22 -24.51 -12.48 -2.88
N ARG A 23 -24.42 -12.28 -1.56
CA ARG A 23 -23.22 -11.78 -0.88
C ARG A 23 -21.93 -12.59 -1.16
N PRO A 24 -21.91 -13.93 -1.02
CA PRO A 24 -20.72 -14.72 -1.35
C PRO A 24 -20.29 -14.50 -2.80
N VAL A 25 -21.24 -14.47 -3.74
CA VAL A 25 -20.96 -14.29 -5.17
C VAL A 25 -20.37 -12.91 -5.44
N GLY A 26 -20.95 -11.86 -4.84
CA GLY A 26 -20.42 -10.50 -4.98
C GLY A 26 -18.98 -10.36 -4.47
N TYR A 27 -18.68 -10.89 -3.27
CA TYR A 27 -17.32 -10.87 -2.75
C TYR A 27 -16.36 -11.78 -3.53
N LEU A 28 -16.84 -12.90 -4.05
CA LEU A 28 -16.04 -13.79 -4.88
C LEU A 28 -15.63 -13.10 -6.19
N LEU A 29 -16.56 -12.46 -6.89
CA LEU A 29 -16.27 -11.73 -8.13
C LEU A 29 -15.27 -10.60 -7.88
N VAL A 30 -15.48 -9.80 -6.82
CA VAL A 30 -14.55 -8.73 -6.45
C VAL A 30 -13.18 -9.31 -6.08
N GLY A 31 -13.14 -10.41 -5.32
CA GLY A 31 -11.90 -11.11 -4.96
C GLY A 31 -11.15 -11.63 -6.19
N LEU A 32 -11.84 -12.20 -7.17
CA LEU A 32 -11.25 -12.65 -8.43
C LEU A 32 -10.64 -11.48 -9.21
N VAL A 33 -11.35 -10.36 -9.35
CA VAL A 33 -10.81 -9.16 -10.02
C VAL A 33 -9.52 -8.69 -9.34
N TRP A 34 -9.52 -8.54 -8.02
CA TRP A 34 -8.32 -8.13 -7.29
C TRP A 34 -7.20 -9.18 -7.33
N THR A 35 -7.54 -10.46 -7.42
CA THR A 35 -6.56 -11.54 -7.60
C THR A 35 -5.90 -11.45 -8.96
N VAL A 36 -6.67 -11.24 -10.03
CA VAL A 36 -6.13 -11.00 -11.38
C VAL A 36 -5.21 -9.79 -11.37
N LEU A 37 -5.62 -8.67 -10.75
CA LEU A 37 -4.77 -7.49 -10.63
C LEU A 37 -3.48 -7.77 -9.84
N ALA A 38 -3.56 -8.50 -8.72
CA ALA A 38 -2.38 -8.89 -7.96
C ALA A 38 -1.46 -9.82 -8.76
N LEU A 39 -2.02 -10.76 -9.54
CA LEU A 39 -1.27 -11.62 -10.45
C LEU A 39 -0.61 -10.83 -11.57
N VAL A 40 -1.27 -9.82 -12.13
CA VAL A 40 -0.66 -8.91 -13.12
C VAL A 40 0.51 -8.14 -12.50
N VAL A 41 0.38 -7.64 -11.28
CA VAL A 41 1.48 -6.96 -10.57
C VAL A 41 2.65 -7.92 -10.31
N LEU A 42 2.36 -9.16 -9.89
CA LEU A 42 3.37 -10.20 -9.73
C LEU A 42 4.03 -10.59 -11.06
N ALA A 43 3.24 -10.68 -12.14
CA ALA A 43 3.74 -10.97 -13.47
C ALA A 43 4.67 -9.85 -13.97
N LEU A 44 4.30 -8.59 -13.76
CA LEU A 44 5.12 -7.43 -14.12
C LEU A 44 6.43 -7.39 -13.32
N GLY A 45 6.38 -7.54 -11.99
CA GLY A 45 7.56 -7.43 -11.13
C GLY A 45 8.50 -8.64 -11.25
N PRO A 46 8.35 -9.65 -10.37
CA PRO A 46 9.18 -10.84 -10.43
C PRO A 46 8.93 -11.72 -11.66
N GLY A 47 7.71 -11.73 -12.21
CA GLY A 47 7.36 -12.60 -13.35
C GLY A 47 8.16 -12.29 -14.62
N VAL A 48 8.42 -11.01 -14.93
CA VAL A 48 9.29 -10.60 -16.04
C VAL A 48 10.70 -11.14 -15.85
N LEU A 49 11.26 -11.07 -14.65
CA LEU A 49 12.59 -11.60 -14.37
C LEU A 49 12.65 -13.13 -14.52
N VAL A 50 11.62 -13.83 -14.05
CA VAL A 50 11.50 -15.29 -14.24
C VAL A 50 11.39 -15.64 -15.72
N TRP A 51 10.56 -14.92 -16.48
CA TRP A 51 10.42 -15.13 -17.91
C TRP A 51 11.75 -14.91 -18.65
N ILE A 52 12.45 -13.82 -18.36
CA ILE A 52 13.79 -13.53 -18.93
C ILE A 52 14.79 -14.63 -18.58
N ALA A 53 14.79 -15.10 -17.33
CA ALA A 53 15.69 -16.16 -16.89
C ALA A 53 15.44 -17.49 -17.62
N LEU A 54 14.18 -17.78 -17.96
CA LEU A 54 13.79 -19.00 -18.67
C LEU A 54 14.00 -18.91 -20.18
N ASP A 55 13.66 -17.77 -20.77
CA ASP A 55 13.83 -17.51 -22.20
C ASP A 55 15.32 -17.45 -22.56
N GLY A 56 16.12 -16.81 -21.72
CA GLY A 56 17.57 -16.83 -21.82
C GLY A 56 18.13 -16.11 -23.04
N THR A 57 17.34 -15.30 -23.76
CA THR A 57 17.81 -14.56 -24.94
C THR A 57 18.23 -13.11 -24.66
N MET A 58 18.08 -12.64 -23.42
CA MET A 58 18.38 -11.27 -23.04
C MET A 58 19.87 -10.95 -23.27
N THR A 59 20.12 -9.86 -23.99
CA THR A 59 21.45 -9.31 -24.24
C THR A 59 21.47 -7.81 -23.93
N VAL A 60 22.62 -7.29 -23.49
CA VAL A 60 22.78 -5.87 -23.10
C VAL A 60 23.79 -5.15 -24.00
N GLY A 61 24.57 -5.86 -24.80
CA GLY A 61 25.60 -5.34 -25.69
C GLY A 61 25.07 -4.29 -26.66
N GLY A 62 23.92 -4.55 -27.30
CA GLY A 62 23.28 -3.56 -28.18
C GLY A 62 22.86 -2.27 -27.48
N ILE A 63 22.58 -2.32 -26.17
CA ILE A 63 22.31 -1.13 -25.36
C ILE A 63 23.62 -0.39 -25.08
N VAL A 64 24.68 -1.11 -24.70
CA VAL A 64 25.99 -0.50 -24.39
C VAL A 64 26.61 0.16 -25.62
N ASP A 65 26.51 -0.48 -26.78
CA ASP A 65 27.05 0.02 -28.05
C ASP A 65 26.35 1.33 -28.47
N GLY A 66 25.03 1.41 -28.31
CA GLY A 66 24.26 2.63 -28.55
C GLY A 66 24.67 3.79 -27.62
N LEU A 67 24.80 3.50 -26.32
CA LEU A 67 25.23 4.48 -25.32
C LEU A 67 26.62 5.05 -25.59
N ALA A 68 27.52 4.24 -26.16
CA ALA A 68 28.87 4.67 -26.52
C ALA A 68 28.91 5.49 -27.82
N ALA A 69 28.01 5.21 -28.75
CA ALA A 69 27.93 5.88 -30.04
C ALA A 69 27.24 7.26 -29.96
N GLU A 70 26.24 7.41 -29.08
CA GLU A 70 25.41 8.60 -29.02
C GLU A 70 25.36 9.22 -27.61
N PRO A 71 25.92 10.43 -27.39
CA PRO A 71 25.91 11.06 -26.07
C PRO A 71 24.48 11.40 -25.58
N GLY A 72 23.53 11.57 -26.51
CA GLY A 72 22.12 11.75 -26.20
C GLY A 72 21.49 10.52 -25.55
N GLU A 73 21.82 9.32 -26.03
CA GLU A 73 21.36 8.06 -25.45
C GLU A 73 21.95 7.85 -24.05
N LEU A 74 23.22 8.20 -23.84
CA LEU A 74 23.85 8.14 -22.52
C LEU A 74 23.12 9.02 -21.49
N VAL A 75 22.80 10.28 -21.86
CA VAL A 75 22.04 11.18 -20.99
C VAL A 75 20.64 10.62 -20.73
N ALA A 76 19.95 10.13 -21.77
CA ALA A 76 18.62 9.52 -21.62
C ALA A 76 18.67 8.32 -20.67
N PHE A 77 19.67 7.46 -20.79
CA PHE A 77 19.87 6.31 -19.91
C PHE A 77 20.11 6.71 -18.46
N LEU A 78 20.99 7.68 -18.22
CA LEU A 78 21.27 8.21 -16.87
C LEU A 78 20.02 8.81 -16.21
N LEU A 79 19.10 9.39 -16.99
CA LEU A 79 17.81 9.88 -16.49
C LEU A 79 16.79 8.75 -16.31
N CYS A 80 16.80 7.74 -17.17
CA CYS A 80 15.88 6.61 -17.12
C CYS A 80 16.17 5.66 -15.95
N VAL A 81 17.43 5.39 -15.61
CA VAL A 81 17.80 4.49 -14.50
C VAL A 81 17.12 4.85 -13.16
N PRO A 82 17.24 6.08 -12.63
CA PRO A 82 16.57 6.44 -11.38
C PRO A 82 15.05 6.39 -11.50
N LEU A 83 14.50 6.72 -12.67
CA LEU A 83 13.07 6.63 -12.93
C LEU A 83 12.58 5.17 -12.90
N ILE A 84 13.31 4.24 -13.52
CA ILE A 84 13.04 2.79 -13.48
C ILE A 84 13.08 2.29 -12.04
N VAL A 85 14.12 2.65 -11.27
CA VAL A 85 14.22 2.27 -9.85
C VAL A 85 13.02 2.80 -9.04
N LEU A 86 12.60 4.03 -9.28
CA LEU A 86 11.45 4.66 -8.61
C LEU A 86 10.11 4.01 -9.00
N ILE A 87 9.94 3.67 -10.27
CA ILE A 87 8.72 3.03 -10.78
C ILE A 87 8.63 1.59 -10.24
N TRP A 88 9.69 0.81 -10.38
CA TRP A 88 9.66 -0.62 -10.03
C TRP A 88 9.71 -0.87 -8.53
N GLY A 89 10.60 -0.20 -7.80
CA GLY A 89 10.74 -0.42 -6.36
C GLY A 89 9.52 0.12 -5.60
N PRO A 90 9.43 1.44 -5.38
CA PRO A 90 8.30 2.04 -4.67
C PRO A 90 6.94 1.85 -5.35
N GLY A 91 6.85 1.97 -6.67
CA GLY A 91 5.58 1.88 -7.40
C GLY A 91 5.05 0.44 -7.48
N VAL A 92 5.71 -0.42 -8.25
CA VAL A 92 5.22 -1.78 -8.54
C VAL A 92 5.35 -2.72 -7.33
N LEU A 93 6.58 -2.89 -6.82
CA LEU A 93 6.87 -3.85 -5.74
C LEU A 93 6.36 -3.36 -4.38
N GLY A 94 6.30 -2.04 -4.17
CA GLY A 94 5.78 -1.42 -2.95
C GLY A 94 4.27 -1.18 -3.00
N VAL A 95 3.87 -0.07 -3.63
CA VAL A 95 2.51 0.48 -3.56
C VAL A 95 1.48 -0.42 -4.24
N LEU A 96 1.70 -0.85 -5.48
CA LEU A 96 0.73 -1.66 -6.23
C LEU A 96 0.51 -3.02 -5.57
N THR A 97 1.59 -3.65 -5.11
CA THR A 97 1.51 -4.92 -4.37
C THR A 97 0.73 -4.75 -3.06
N ALA A 98 1.03 -3.69 -2.30
CA ALA A 98 0.34 -3.38 -1.06
C ALA A 98 -1.12 -2.90 -1.26
N ALA A 99 -1.49 -2.41 -2.44
CA ALA A 99 -2.85 -1.98 -2.75
C ALA A 99 -3.75 -3.15 -3.19
N THR A 100 -3.22 -4.06 -4.01
CA THR A 100 -3.99 -5.12 -4.69
C THR A 100 -4.16 -6.37 -3.82
N TRP A 101 -3.08 -6.87 -3.22
CA TRP A 101 -3.10 -8.09 -2.41
C TRP A 101 -4.09 -8.06 -1.22
N PRO A 102 -4.10 -7.02 -0.35
CA PRO A 102 -5.00 -7.03 0.79
C PRO A 102 -6.47 -6.93 0.38
N LEU A 103 -6.78 -6.32 -0.77
CA LEU A 103 -8.16 -6.28 -1.29
C LEU A 103 -8.63 -7.65 -1.77
N ALA A 104 -7.77 -8.42 -2.44
CA ALA A 104 -8.06 -9.81 -2.78
C ALA A 104 -8.29 -10.63 -1.51
N ALA A 105 -7.36 -10.55 -0.55
CA ALA A 105 -7.44 -11.29 0.70
C ALA A 105 -8.68 -10.94 1.55
N LEU A 106 -9.02 -9.65 1.67
CA LEU A 106 -10.23 -9.19 2.36
C LEU A 106 -11.49 -9.71 1.68
N SER A 107 -11.53 -9.72 0.35
CA SER A 107 -12.67 -10.24 -0.42
C SER A 107 -12.91 -11.72 -0.12
N PHE A 108 -11.88 -12.57 -0.18
CA PHE A 108 -12.03 -13.99 0.17
C PHE A 108 -12.37 -14.22 1.65
N LEU A 109 -11.85 -13.38 2.54
CA LEU A 109 -12.22 -13.43 3.95
C LEU A 109 -13.71 -13.10 4.14
N TYR A 110 -14.28 -12.18 3.37
CA TYR A 110 -15.72 -11.90 3.38
C TYR A 110 -16.55 -12.98 2.71
N VAL A 111 -16.03 -13.67 1.69
CA VAL A 111 -16.66 -14.90 1.17
C VAL A 111 -16.78 -15.92 2.29
N GLY A 112 -15.69 -16.22 3.00
CA GLY A 112 -15.71 -17.17 4.13
C GLY A 112 -16.70 -16.75 5.24
N ARG A 113 -16.68 -15.47 5.64
CA ARG A 113 -17.61 -14.95 6.66
C ARG A 113 -19.06 -14.91 6.22
N SER A 114 -19.34 -14.88 4.92
CA SER A 114 -20.72 -14.88 4.42
C SER A 114 -21.44 -16.22 4.64
N PHE A 115 -20.68 -17.30 4.86
CA PHE A 115 -21.21 -18.62 5.22
C PHE A 115 -21.35 -18.83 6.74
N ASP A 116 -20.80 -17.93 7.57
CA ASP A 116 -20.91 -18.04 9.03
C ASP A 116 -22.23 -17.38 9.52
N PRO A 117 -23.12 -18.14 10.17
CA PRO A 117 -24.40 -17.65 10.67
C PRO A 117 -24.28 -16.42 11.59
N ARG A 118 -23.14 -16.28 12.29
CA ARG A 118 -22.87 -15.15 13.20
C ARG A 118 -22.87 -13.80 12.50
N TYR A 119 -22.62 -13.78 11.19
CA TYR A 119 -22.54 -12.54 10.40
C TYR A 119 -23.70 -12.39 9.38
N ALA A 120 -24.76 -13.19 9.53
CA ALA A 120 -25.87 -13.19 8.59
C ALA A 120 -26.69 -11.89 8.62
N THR A 121 -26.84 -11.26 9.78
CA THR A 121 -27.78 -10.15 10.01
C THR A 121 -27.26 -8.78 9.59
N GLY A 122 -25.95 -8.54 9.61
CA GLY A 122 -25.35 -7.23 9.34
C GLY A 122 -24.40 -7.20 8.14
N PRO A 123 -23.99 -6.00 7.68
CA PRO A 123 -23.00 -5.81 6.61
C PRO A 123 -21.60 -6.32 7.01
N LEU A 124 -20.80 -6.74 6.03
CA LEU A 124 -19.49 -7.40 6.25
C LEU A 124 -18.37 -6.41 5.95
N SER A 125 -18.62 -5.61 4.92
CA SER A 125 -17.81 -4.51 4.50
C SER A 125 -18.64 -3.25 4.28
N GLY A 126 -18.01 -2.11 4.52
CA GLY A 126 -18.50 -0.80 4.13
C GLY A 126 -17.60 -0.17 3.07
N THR A 127 -18.13 0.88 2.46
CA THR A 127 -17.35 1.78 1.59
C THR A 127 -17.31 3.13 2.29
N ARG A 128 -16.11 3.65 2.55
CA ARG A 128 -15.97 5.02 3.08
C ARG A 128 -15.44 5.93 1.98
N TYR A 129 -16.12 7.04 1.76
CA TYR A 129 -15.61 8.11 0.92
C TYR A 129 -14.56 8.89 1.70
N VAL A 130 -13.35 8.93 1.14
CA VAL A 130 -12.28 9.76 1.68
C VAL A 130 -12.11 10.94 0.74
N GLY A 131 -12.37 12.15 1.26
CA GLY A 131 -12.28 13.40 0.51
C GLY A 131 -10.88 13.64 -0.08
N ALA A 132 -10.82 14.48 -1.12
CA ALA A 132 -9.58 14.85 -1.79
C ALA A 132 -8.49 15.25 -0.77
N GLY A 133 -7.27 14.73 -0.97
CA GLY A 133 -6.13 14.98 -0.07
C GLY A 133 -6.13 14.20 1.25
N ARG A 134 -7.14 13.37 1.54
CA ARG A 134 -7.14 12.46 2.71
C ARG A 134 -6.84 10.99 2.37
N ALA A 135 -6.88 10.60 1.09
CA ALA A 135 -6.32 9.35 0.59
C ALA A 135 -4.94 9.64 -0.02
N THR A 136 -3.89 9.53 0.80
CA THR A 136 -2.54 10.02 0.48
C THR A 136 -1.68 9.01 -0.28
N GLY A 137 -2.11 8.64 -1.50
CA GLY A 137 -1.20 8.22 -2.58
C GLY A 137 -0.74 9.45 -3.38
N LEU A 138 -0.15 9.26 -4.58
CA LEU A 138 -0.08 10.34 -5.61
C LEU A 138 -1.36 11.16 -5.49
N PRO A 139 -1.30 12.50 -5.32
CA PRO A 139 -2.42 13.31 -4.89
C PRO A 139 -3.62 12.87 -5.70
N THR A 140 -4.54 12.15 -5.04
CA THR A 140 -5.73 11.67 -5.70
C THR A 140 -6.48 12.94 -6.01
N LEU A 141 -6.38 13.39 -7.27
CA LEU A 141 -7.02 14.61 -7.77
C LEU A 141 -8.55 14.55 -7.52
N PHE A 142 -9.06 13.34 -7.25
CA PHE A 142 -10.45 13.02 -6.94
C PHE A 142 -10.54 12.21 -5.63
N GLY A 143 -11.64 12.34 -4.90
CA GLY A 143 -11.90 11.52 -3.71
C GLY A 143 -11.95 10.03 -4.06
N VAL A 144 -11.27 9.18 -3.28
CA VAL A 144 -11.26 7.73 -3.48
C VAL A 144 -12.28 7.08 -2.57
N ALA A 145 -13.16 6.26 -3.15
CA ALA A 145 -14.02 5.36 -2.40
C ALA A 145 -13.18 4.18 -1.90
N LEU A 146 -12.85 4.17 -0.61
CA LEU A 146 -12.18 3.05 0.02
C LEU A 146 -13.21 1.94 0.24
N SER A 147 -13.30 1.02 -0.72
CA SER A 147 -14.17 -0.16 -0.65
C SER A 147 -13.59 -1.23 0.27
N LEU A 148 -14.45 -2.15 0.72
CA LEU A 148 -14.04 -3.34 1.48
C LEU A 148 -13.48 -3.04 2.87
N GLN A 149 -13.94 -1.96 3.52
CA GLN A 149 -13.57 -1.70 4.92
C GLN A 149 -14.31 -2.66 5.85
N PRO A 150 -13.63 -3.39 6.75
CA PRO A 150 -14.28 -4.35 7.63
C PRO A 150 -15.24 -3.67 8.59
N VAL A 151 -16.45 -4.23 8.73
CA VAL A 151 -17.42 -3.83 9.77
C VAL A 151 -17.04 -4.47 11.11
N HIS A 152 -16.55 -5.72 11.07
CA HIS A 152 -16.09 -6.45 12.25
C HIS A 152 -14.56 -6.57 12.24
N ALA A 153 -13.94 -5.95 13.23
CA ALA A 153 -12.49 -5.99 13.42
C ALA A 153 -12.05 -7.35 14.00
N THR A 154 -11.05 -7.94 13.36
CA THR A 154 -10.29 -9.09 13.87
C THR A 154 -8.80 -8.85 13.58
N ARG A 155 -7.92 -9.59 14.27
CA ARG A 155 -6.47 -9.50 14.03
C ARG A 155 -6.09 -9.64 12.54
N ALA A 156 -6.79 -10.51 11.81
CA ALA A 156 -6.59 -10.71 10.39
C ALA A 156 -7.02 -9.48 9.56
N THR A 157 -8.21 -8.92 9.81
CA THR A 157 -8.66 -7.74 9.08
C THR A 157 -7.82 -6.52 9.44
N ASP A 158 -7.37 -6.39 10.68
CA ASP A 158 -6.52 -5.28 11.12
C ASP A 158 -5.17 -5.33 10.41
N LEU A 159 -4.57 -6.52 10.32
CA LEU A 159 -3.34 -6.74 9.57
C LEU A 159 -3.51 -6.38 8.08
N LEU A 160 -4.58 -6.88 7.44
CA LEU A 160 -4.87 -6.58 6.04
C LEU A 160 -5.15 -5.10 5.81
N MET A 161 -5.83 -4.43 6.75
CA MET A 161 -6.06 -2.99 6.69
C MET A 161 -4.77 -2.18 6.85
N ARG A 162 -3.79 -2.63 7.64
CA ARG A 162 -2.46 -1.99 7.71
C ARG A 162 -1.72 -2.06 6.37
N TRP A 163 -1.84 -3.18 5.65
CA TRP A 163 -1.31 -3.33 4.29
C TRP A 163 -2.07 -2.47 3.29
N TYR A 164 -3.41 -2.52 3.30
CA TYR A 164 -4.28 -1.68 2.49
C TYR A 164 -3.94 -0.19 2.63
N VAL A 165 -3.82 0.28 3.87
CA VAL A 165 -3.43 1.66 4.17
C VAL A 165 -2.01 1.98 3.67
N THR A 166 -1.10 1.01 3.59
CA THR A 166 0.23 1.25 3.01
C THR A 166 0.16 1.44 1.49
N GLY A 167 -0.69 0.69 0.78
CA GLY A 167 -0.89 0.85 -0.66
C GLY A 167 -1.65 2.14 -1.03
N TRP A 168 -2.69 2.49 -0.28
CA TRP A 168 -3.51 3.68 -0.57
C TRP A 168 -3.02 4.96 0.09
N GLN A 169 -2.18 4.85 1.12
CA GLN A 169 -1.59 5.97 1.85
C GLN A 169 -0.08 5.78 2.10
N PRO A 170 0.75 5.63 1.05
CA PRO A 170 2.19 5.49 1.23
C PRO A 170 2.81 6.69 1.97
N ARG A 171 3.71 6.42 2.91
CA ARG A 171 4.56 7.46 3.53
C ARG A 171 5.91 7.52 2.83
N ALA A 172 6.53 8.69 2.77
CA ALA A 172 7.86 8.88 2.17
C ALA A 172 8.89 7.87 2.71
N GLY A 173 8.92 7.61 4.02
CA GLY A 173 9.83 6.61 4.60
C GLY A 173 9.59 5.17 4.11
N GLN A 174 8.35 4.80 3.77
CA GLN A 174 8.04 3.50 3.17
C GLN A 174 8.45 3.46 1.69
N LEU A 175 8.25 4.55 0.95
CA LEU A 175 8.68 4.66 -0.45
C LEU A 175 10.21 4.58 -0.55
N VAL A 176 10.94 5.35 0.26
CA VAL A 176 12.41 5.32 0.29
C VAL A 176 12.94 3.92 0.65
N ALA A 177 12.27 3.22 1.57
CA ALA A 177 12.62 1.85 1.93
C ALA A 177 12.48 0.84 0.78
N MET A 178 11.74 1.16 -0.29
CA MET A 178 11.56 0.33 -1.49
C MET A 178 12.53 0.66 -2.62
N LEU A 179 13.31 1.75 -2.54
CA LEU A 179 14.31 2.07 -3.57
C LEU A 179 15.33 0.95 -3.78
N PRO A 180 15.85 0.27 -2.72
CA PRO A 180 16.77 -0.84 -2.92
C PRO A 180 16.14 -2.02 -3.67
N ALA A 181 14.82 -2.26 -3.54
CA ALA A 181 14.13 -3.28 -4.35
C ALA A 181 14.07 -2.90 -5.84
N GLY A 182 13.90 -1.62 -6.17
CA GLY A 182 13.95 -1.15 -7.56
C GLY A 182 15.35 -1.32 -8.17
N ALA A 183 16.39 -1.00 -7.40
CA ALA A 183 17.78 -1.25 -7.79
C ALA A 183 18.07 -2.75 -7.92
N ALA A 184 17.58 -3.57 -6.99
CA ALA A 184 17.69 -5.02 -7.06
C ALA A 184 17.05 -5.58 -8.34
N TRP A 185 15.86 -5.10 -8.71
CA TRP A 185 15.17 -5.52 -9.93
C TRP A 185 16.00 -5.18 -11.17
N LEU A 186 16.57 -3.98 -11.24
CA LEU A 186 17.42 -3.56 -12.36
C LEU A 186 18.72 -4.37 -12.44
N LEU A 187 19.39 -4.60 -11.30
CA LEU A 187 20.59 -5.43 -11.26
C LEU A 187 20.30 -6.88 -11.65
N ALA A 188 19.14 -7.42 -11.24
CA ALA A 188 18.72 -8.74 -11.65
C ALA A 188 18.47 -8.80 -13.16
N LEU A 189 17.80 -7.80 -13.72
CA LEU A 189 17.56 -7.69 -15.16
C LEU A 189 18.88 -7.74 -15.94
N VAL A 190 19.87 -6.92 -15.56
CA VAL A 190 21.18 -6.87 -16.21
C VAL A 190 21.96 -8.16 -15.95
N GLY A 191 21.95 -8.70 -14.73
CA GLY A 191 22.66 -9.94 -14.38
C GLY A 191 22.15 -11.19 -15.10
N LEU A 192 20.93 -11.15 -15.65
CA LEU A 192 20.37 -12.22 -16.48
C LEU A 192 20.84 -12.17 -17.95
N ALA A 193 21.54 -11.12 -18.37
CA ALA A 193 22.05 -10.99 -19.72
C ALA A 193 23.12 -12.06 -20.05
N GLN A 194 23.03 -12.67 -21.23
CA GLN A 194 23.91 -13.79 -21.62
C GLN A 194 25.28 -13.36 -22.11
N ASP A 195 25.38 -12.15 -22.64
CA ASP A 195 26.59 -11.55 -23.18
C ASP A 195 27.53 -11.02 -22.08
N LEU A 196 27.10 -11.04 -20.81
CA LEU A 196 27.95 -10.74 -19.68
C LEU A 196 28.80 -11.95 -19.28
N PRO A 197 30.07 -11.74 -18.88
CA PRO A 197 30.90 -12.82 -18.35
C PRO A 197 30.27 -13.39 -17.07
N ALA A 198 30.32 -14.71 -16.92
CA ALA A 198 29.78 -15.44 -15.76
C ALA A 198 30.09 -14.80 -14.38
N PRO A 199 31.33 -14.37 -14.06
CA PRO A 199 31.59 -13.72 -12.78
C PRO A 199 30.80 -12.41 -12.59
N ALA A 200 30.63 -11.60 -13.63
CA ALA A 200 29.84 -10.36 -13.55
C ALA A 200 28.36 -10.67 -13.29
N ARG A 201 27.79 -11.67 -13.96
CA ARG A 201 26.41 -12.12 -13.74
C ARG A 201 26.18 -12.55 -12.30
N VAL A 202 27.08 -13.39 -11.76
CA VAL A 202 27.01 -13.86 -10.37
C VAL A 202 27.08 -12.68 -9.40
N LEU A 203 28.01 -11.75 -9.61
CA LEU A 203 28.14 -10.56 -8.75
C LEU A 203 26.89 -9.68 -8.78
N LEU A 204 26.32 -9.41 -9.96
CA LEU A 204 25.11 -8.61 -10.12
C LEU A 204 23.89 -9.25 -9.46
N LEU A 205 23.70 -10.57 -9.65
CA LEU A 205 22.60 -11.32 -9.05
C LEU A 205 22.74 -11.42 -7.53
N ALA A 206 23.96 -11.61 -7.02
CA ALA A 206 24.23 -11.59 -5.59
C ALA A 206 23.95 -10.22 -4.97
N ALA A 207 24.39 -9.13 -5.63
CA ALA A 207 24.09 -7.77 -5.21
C ALA A 207 22.58 -7.49 -5.23
N ALA A 208 21.87 -7.93 -6.27
CA ALA A 208 20.42 -7.84 -6.36
C ALA A 208 19.73 -8.55 -5.17
N ALA A 209 20.14 -9.77 -4.85
CA ALA A 209 19.61 -10.53 -3.72
C ALA A 209 19.84 -9.81 -2.38
N CYS A 210 21.04 -9.28 -2.16
CA CYS A 210 21.38 -8.50 -0.97
C CYS A 210 20.52 -7.23 -0.86
N LEU A 211 20.35 -6.48 -1.95
CA LEU A 211 19.52 -5.28 -1.97
C LEU A 211 18.03 -5.59 -1.75
N ALA A 212 17.51 -6.68 -2.31
CA ALA A 212 16.13 -7.12 -2.07
C ALA A 212 15.90 -7.51 -0.60
N ALA A 213 16.84 -8.25 0.00
CA ALA A 213 16.80 -8.58 1.42
C ALA A 213 16.87 -7.32 2.30
N TRP A 214 17.78 -6.40 1.98
CA TRP A 214 17.91 -5.13 2.67
C TRP A 214 16.63 -4.28 2.57
N SER A 215 16.05 -4.17 1.37
CA SER A 215 14.79 -3.49 1.11
C SER A 215 13.68 -4.05 1.98
N THR A 216 13.58 -5.38 2.09
CA THR A 216 12.59 -6.07 2.92
C THR A 216 12.74 -5.72 4.40
N VAL A 217 13.98 -5.67 4.90
CA VAL A 217 14.27 -5.25 6.29
C VAL A 217 13.87 -3.80 6.52
N LEU A 218 14.23 -2.88 5.62
CA LEU A 218 13.85 -1.46 5.73
C LEU A 218 12.33 -1.28 5.67
N ALA A 219 11.66 -1.97 4.76
CA ALA A 219 10.21 -1.97 4.61
C ALA A 219 9.52 -2.38 5.91
N ARG A 220 9.98 -3.50 6.48
CA ARG A 220 9.46 -4.04 7.73
C ARG A 220 9.67 -3.07 8.88
N ARG A 221 10.85 -2.44 8.97
CA ARG A 221 11.14 -1.42 10.00
C ARG A 221 10.24 -0.20 9.84
N ALA A 222 10.10 0.33 8.62
CA ALA A 222 9.22 1.47 8.33
C ALA A 222 7.74 1.15 8.63
N TRP A 223 7.32 -0.08 8.33
CA TRP A 223 5.98 -0.58 8.61
C TRP A 223 5.69 -0.70 10.12
N ARG A 224 6.62 -1.29 10.88
CA ARG A 224 6.53 -1.36 12.35
C ARG A 224 6.49 0.01 13.01
N ARG A 225 7.38 0.93 12.60
CA ARG A 225 7.37 2.32 13.10
C ARG A 225 6.03 3.02 12.84
N ARG A 226 5.36 2.70 11.74
CA ARG A 226 4.07 3.29 11.39
C ARG A 226 2.91 2.76 12.24
N PHE A 227 2.90 1.47 12.58
CA PHE A 227 1.70 0.82 13.13
C PHE A 227 1.86 0.24 14.54
N ASP A 228 3.10 -0.01 14.98
CA ASP A 228 3.39 -0.56 16.31
C ASP A 228 3.90 0.56 17.23
N ASP A 229 4.83 1.39 16.76
CA ASP A 229 5.38 2.50 17.57
C ASP A 229 4.41 3.69 17.67
N ALA A 230 3.51 3.87 16.68
CA ALA A 230 2.47 4.90 16.74
C ALA A 230 1.36 4.58 17.77
N ALA A 231 1.23 3.32 18.20
CA ALA A 231 0.31 2.92 19.26
C ALA A 231 0.85 3.24 20.66
N THR A 232 2.18 3.43 20.81
CA THR A 232 2.86 3.74 22.08
C THR A 232 3.46 5.16 22.11
N GLY A 233 3.66 5.80 20.97
CA GLY A 233 4.19 7.15 20.84
C GLY A 233 3.11 8.22 20.70
N ALA A 234 2.80 8.89 21.82
CA ALA A 234 2.12 10.19 21.89
C ALA A 234 0.73 10.29 21.21
N GLY A 235 -0.34 10.00 21.96
CA GLY A 235 -1.50 10.89 21.92
C GLY A 235 -2.90 10.30 21.72
N ASP A 236 -3.07 8.99 21.53
CA ASP A 236 -4.40 8.38 21.44
C ASP A 236 -4.87 7.81 22.79
N VAL A 237 -4.85 8.67 23.81
CA VAL A 237 -5.77 8.49 24.95
C VAL A 237 -7.12 8.96 24.41
N PRO A 238 -8.15 8.07 24.34
CA PRO A 238 -9.46 8.48 23.87
C PRO A 238 -9.92 9.70 24.66
N VAL A 239 -10.57 10.67 24.01
CA VAL A 239 -11.01 11.92 24.66
C VAL A 239 -11.93 11.67 25.86
N THR A 240 -12.55 10.48 25.91
CA THR A 240 -13.35 9.97 27.03
C THR A 240 -12.51 9.54 28.23
N ALA A 241 -11.24 9.17 28.04
CA ALA A 241 -10.29 8.80 29.10
C ALA A 241 -9.41 9.97 29.57
N LEU A 242 -9.52 11.15 28.94
CA LEU A 242 -8.87 12.38 29.41
C LEU A 242 -9.73 13.04 30.49
N ASP A 243 -9.10 13.46 31.58
CA ASP A 243 -9.77 14.28 32.60
C ASP A 243 -10.22 15.63 31.99
N ALA A 244 -11.23 16.28 32.58
CA ALA A 244 -11.75 17.56 32.11
C ALA A 244 -10.66 18.63 31.99
N ARG A 245 -9.68 18.63 32.91
CA ARG A 245 -8.53 19.55 32.89
C ARG A 245 -7.60 19.30 31.72
N GLU A 246 -7.31 18.05 31.40
CA GLU A 246 -6.44 17.68 30.28
C GLU A 246 -7.09 18.02 28.93
N ARG A 247 -8.40 17.83 28.82
CA ARG A 247 -9.18 18.25 27.63
C ARG A 247 -9.10 19.76 27.42
N GLN A 248 -9.28 20.55 28.48
CA GLN A 248 -9.19 22.00 28.40
C GLN A 248 -7.76 22.46 28.01
N ALA A 249 -6.72 21.86 28.59
CA ALA A 249 -5.34 22.17 28.26
C ALA A 249 -5.00 21.87 26.79
N ARG A 250 -5.45 20.72 26.26
CA ARG A 250 -5.25 20.38 24.84
C ARG A 250 -6.02 21.30 23.90
N LEU A 251 -7.24 21.68 24.24
CA LEU A 251 -8.02 22.65 23.47
C LEU A 251 -7.37 24.03 23.45
N ALA A 252 -6.85 24.49 24.60
CA ALA A 252 -6.11 25.76 24.69
C ALA A 252 -4.84 25.73 23.82
N ALA A 253 -4.06 24.64 23.89
CA ALA A 253 -2.87 24.47 23.06
C ALA A 253 -3.20 24.42 21.55
N ALA A 254 -4.31 23.78 21.17
CA ALA A 254 -4.76 23.74 19.78
C ALA A 254 -5.19 25.13 19.26
N ARG A 255 -5.88 25.92 20.10
CA ARG A 255 -6.24 27.31 19.79
C ARG A 255 -5.00 28.19 19.62
N ALA A 256 -4.06 28.11 20.56
CA ALA A 256 -2.80 28.85 20.49
C ALA A 256 -2.01 28.56 19.20
N ARG A 257 -1.95 27.29 18.77
CA ARG A 257 -1.30 26.91 17.49
C ARG A 257 -2.03 27.46 16.27
N ARG A 258 -3.37 27.54 16.31
CA ARG A 258 -4.17 28.12 15.22
C ARG A 258 -3.92 29.62 15.11
N ASP A 259 -3.91 30.32 16.25
CA ASP A 259 -3.68 31.76 16.30
C ASP A 259 -2.25 32.12 15.87
N ALA A 260 -1.25 31.32 16.24
CA ALA A 260 0.13 31.48 15.78
C ALA A 260 0.26 31.36 14.25
N ARG A 261 -0.47 30.42 13.62
CA ARG A 261 -0.49 30.27 12.15
C ARG A 261 -1.26 31.38 11.45
N GLY A 262 -2.27 31.96 12.10
CA GLY A 262 -3.02 33.10 11.56
C GLY A 262 -2.23 34.40 11.55
N ARG A 263 -1.21 34.54 12.42
CA ARG A 263 -0.37 35.74 12.53
C ARG A 263 0.82 35.76 11.59
N THR A 264 1.34 34.60 11.18
CA THR A 264 2.46 34.51 10.22
C THR A 264 2.05 34.64 8.75
N GLY A 265 0.75 34.82 8.46
CA GLY A 265 0.20 34.97 7.11
C GLY A 265 -0.32 36.37 6.77
N ARG A 266 0.09 37.40 7.52
CA ARG A 266 -0.11 38.83 7.20
C ARG A 266 1.24 39.51 7.15
#